data_AF-A0A2V8Z703-F1
#
_entry.id   AF-A0A2V8Z703-F1
#
_cell.length_a   1.000
_cell.length_b   1.000
_cell.length_c   1.000
_cell.angle_alpha   90.00
_cell.angle_beta   90.00
_cell.angle_gamma   90.00
#
_symmetry.space_group_name_H-M   'P 1'
#
loop_
_entity.id
_entity.type
_entity.pdbx_description
1 polymer ?
#
loop_
_entity_poly.entity_id
_entity_poly.type
_entity_poly.pdbx_seq_one_letter_code
_entity_poly.pdbx_strand_id
1 'polypeptide(L)'
;MKLGLCVSILAVVSVVTVTYASGQSKQSQQGTIVQVQKQDVADPAVRTGAAATRAPLQSHYYLYNVSVQLNCDVYVGRYETELDDLPSALSANSSVPVRIEKRLMYLDFPGNTVKMRIVRHKVSQQGTCDQAASAK
;
A
#
# COMPACT_ATOMS: atom_id res chain seq x y z
N MET A 1 -56.45 -29.01 31.65
CA MET A 1 -55.85 -28.91 30.29
C MET A 1 -56.20 -27.55 29.70
N LYS A 2 -55.22 -26.66 29.52
CA LYS A 2 -55.34 -25.39 28.77
C LYS A 2 -53.97 -25.07 28.17
N LEU A 3 -53.82 -25.32 26.86
CA LEU A 3 -52.71 -24.83 26.05
C LEU A 3 -53.10 -23.44 25.52
N GLY A 4 -52.18 -22.48 25.58
CA GLY A 4 -52.32 -21.16 24.99
C GLY A 4 -50.98 -20.67 24.45
N LEU A 5 -50.82 -20.83 23.14
CA LEU A 5 -49.72 -20.47 22.24
C LEU A 5 -48.78 -19.32 22.70
N CYS A 6 -47.48 -19.61 22.73
CA CYS A 6 -46.42 -18.60 22.66
C CYS A 6 -46.19 -18.18 21.20
N VAL A 7 -46.43 -16.91 20.87
CA VAL A 7 -46.08 -16.32 19.58
C VAL A 7 -44.63 -15.85 19.66
N SER A 8 -43.71 -16.64 19.08
CA SER A 8 -42.29 -16.28 18.96
C SER A 8 -42.10 -15.34 17.76
N ILE A 9 -41.86 -14.06 18.03
CA ILE A 9 -41.47 -13.07 17.03
C ILE A 9 -39.99 -13.30 16.70
N LEU A 10 -39.71 -13.92 15.55
CA LEU A 10 -38.37 -14.02 14.98
C LEU A 10 -37.97 -12.66 14.42
N ALA A 11 -37.16 -11.92 15.18
CA ALA A 11 -36.49 -10.71 14.70
C ALA A 11 -35.45 -11.10 13.65
N VAL A 12 -35.74 -10.80 12.38
CA VAL A 12 -34.78 -10.93 11.28
C VAL A 12 -33.76 -9.81 11.42
N VAL A 13 -32.62 -10.13 12.04
CA VAL A 13 -31.46 -9.22 12.07
C VAL A 13 -30.89 -9.18 10.66
N SER A 14 -31.26 -8.14 9.92
CA SER A 14 -30.70 -7.87 8.60
C SER A 14 -29.24 -7.44 8.77
N VAL A 15 -28.32 -8.34 8.45
CA VAL A 15 -26.88 -8.04 8.42
C VAL A 15 -26.63 -7.10 7.24
N VAL A 16 -26.46 -5.82 7.52
CA VAL A 16 -26.07 -4.83 6.51
C VAL A 16 -24.60 -5.08 6.18
N THR A 17 -24.34 -5.73 5.04
CA THR A 17 -22.98 -5.86 4.49
C THR A 17 -22.51 -4.49 4.03
N VAL A 18 -21.67 -3.83 4.83
CA VAL A 18 -21.00 -2.59 4.43
C VAL A 18 -19.90 -2.95 3.43
N THR A 19 -20.16 -2.71 2.14
CA THR A 19 -19.15 -2.80 1.09
C THR A 19 -18.20 -1.62 1.20
N TYR A 20 -17.04 -1.83 1.82
CA TYR A 20 -15.97 -0.83 1.85
C TYR A 20 -15.32 -0.75 0.46
N ALA A 21 -15.61 0.31 -0.28
CA ALA A 21 -14.86 0.66 -1.47
C ALA A 21 -13.48 1.22 -1.05
N SER A 22 -12.46 0.38 -1.01
CA SER A 22 -11.08 0.81 -0.86
C SER A 22 -10.52 1.19 -2.23
N GLY A 23 -10.04 2.43 -2.38
CA GLY A 23 -9.43 2.82 -3.65
C GLY A 23 -8.89 4.24 -3.73
N GLN A 24 -9.40 5.18 -2.95
CA GLN A 24 -8.86 6.54 -2.87
C GLN A 24 -9.13 7.11 -1.48
N SER A 25 -8.10 7.64 -0.82
CA SER A 25 -8.30 8.31 0.46
C SER A 25 -7.47 9.58 0.51
N LYS A 26 -8.14 10.72 0.71
CA LYS A 26 -7.48 11.97 1.10
C LYS A 26 -7.03 11.93 2.57
N GLN A 27 -7.62 11.05 3.37
CA GLN A 27 -7.32 10.88 4.78
C GLN A 27 -6.27 9.77 4.96
N SER A 28 -5.32 9.97 5.87
CA SER A 28 -4.31 8.94 6.13
C SER A 28 -4.96 7.73 6.81
N GLN A 29 -4.63 6.53 6.34
CA GLN A 29 -5.12 5.25 6.84
C GLN A 29 -3.94 4.38 7.25
N GLN A 30 -4.06 3.62 8.33
CA GLN A 30 -2.98 2.74 8.76
C GLN A 30 -2.80 1.58 7.77
N GLY A 31 -1.59 1.40 7.26
CA GLY A 31 -1.20 0.26 6.42
C GLY A 31 0.07 -0.40 6.93
N THR A 32 0.41 -1.56 6.36
CA THR A 32 1.60 -2.32 6.73
C THR A 32 2.49 -2.51 5.52
N ILE A 33 3.77 -2.18 5.64
CA ILE A 33 4.76 -2.51 4.62
C ILE A 33 4.99 -4.02 4.68
N VAL A 34 4.59 -4.75 3.64
CA VAL A 34 4.70 -6.22 3.61
C VAL A 34 5.98 -6.70 2.93
N GLN A 35 6.53 -5.91 2.01
CA GLN A 35 7.76 -6.26 1.32
C GLN A 35 8.46 -5.01 0.79
N VAL A 36 9.79 -5.01 0.85
CA VAL A 36 10.62 -4.03 0.15
C VAL A 36 11.62 -4.77 -0.71
N GLN A 37 11.65 -4.47 -2.00
CA GLN A 37 12.51 -5.13 -2.97
C GLN A 37 13.30 -4.10 -3.76
N LYS A 38 14.62 -4.12 -3.61
CA LYS A 38 15.53 -3.40 -4.50
C LYS A 38 15.44 -3.98 -5.91
N GLN A 39 15.36 -3.11 -6.91
CA GLN A 39 15.34 -3.47 -8.31
C GLN A 39 16.72 -3.17 -8.90
N ASP A 40 17.23 -4.11 -9.69
CA ASP A 40 18.41 -3.87 -10.50
C ASP A 40 18.04 -2.93 -11.64
N VAL A 41 18.70 -1.78 -11.69
CA VAL A 41 18.52 -0.81 -12.78
C VAL A 41 19.68 -1.05 -13.74
N ALA A 42 19.37 -1.57 -14.93
CA ALA A 42 20.35 -1.61 -16.02
C ALA A 42 20.81 -0.17 -16.29
N ASP A 43 22.13 0.01 -16.39
CA ASP A 43 22.90 1.25 -16.52
C ASP A 43 22.13 2.57 -16.58
N PRO A 44 22.53 3.57 -15.78
CA PRO A 44 21.79 4.82 -15.70
C PRO A 44 21.68 5.48 -17.07
N ALA A 45 20.47 5.99 -17.37
CA ALA A 45 20.24 6.75 -18.58
C ALA A 45 21.24 7.92 -18.61
N VAL A 46 22.18 7.86 -19.55
CA VAL A 46 23.15 8.92 -19.80
C VAL A 46 22.38 10.24 -19.93
N ARG A 47 22.66 11.23 -19.06
CA ARG A 47 22.14 12.60 -19.28
C ARG A 47 22.67 13.09 -20.63
N THR A 48 21.78 13.24 -21.59
CA THR A 48 22.09 13.84 -22.90
C THR A 48 22.66 15.24 -22.68
N GLY A 49 23.92 15.46 -23.07
CA GLY A 49 24.62 16.73 -22.88
C GLY A 49 26.13 16.63 -22.62
N ALA A 50 26.68 15.43 -22.43
CA ALA A 50 28.13 15.24 -22.36
C ALA A 50 28.75 15.31 -23.77
N ALA A 51 29.77 16.15 -23.94
CA ALA A 51 30.59 16.16 -25.15
C ALA A 51 31.18 14.76 -25.39
N ALA A 52 31.31 14.32 -26.66
CA ALA A 52 31.80 12.98 -27.03
C ALA A 52 33.20 12.64 -26.44
N THR A 53 33.96 13.63 -25.98
CA THR A 53 35.29 13.49 -25.36
C THR A 53 35.28 13.41 -23.83
N ARG A 54 34.12 13.60 -23.19
CA ARG A 54 33.93 13.40 -21.75
C ARG A 54 32.94 12.27 -21.55
N ALA A 55 33.35 11.23 -20.83
CA ALA A 55 32.43 10.21 -20.36
C ALA A 55 31.22 10.91 -19.70
N PRO A 56 29.99 10.53 -20.06
CA PRO A 56 28.83 11.15 -19.45
C PRO A 56 28.85 10.95 -17.94
N LEU A 57 28.39 11.95 -17.20
CA LEU A 57 28.12 11.78 -15.77
C LEU A 57 27.09 10.66 -15.63
N GLN A 58 27.52 9.53 -15.07
CA GLN A 58 26.63 8.41 -14.75
C GLN A 58 25.81 8.81 -13.52
N SER A 59 24.49 8.82 -13.65
CA SER A 59 23.57 9.10 -12.55
C SER A 59 23.04 7.80 -11.99
N HIS A 60 23.72 7.19 -11.02
CA HIS A 60 23.20 5.98 -10.39
C HIS A 60 21.90 6.31 -9.65
N TYR A 61 20.80 5.67 -10.05
CA TYR A 61 19.54 5.71 -9.33
C TYR A 61 19.26 4.31 -8.79
N TYR A 62 18.84 4.25 -7.53
CA TYR A 62 18.36 3.05 -6.88
C TYR A 62 16.85 3.05 -6.91
N LEU A 63 16.29 1.92 -7.37
CA LEU A 63 14.86 1.72 -7.47
C LEU A 63 14.43 0.66 -6.46
N TYR A 64 13.40 0.98 -5.69
CA TYR A 64 12.80 0.06 -4.73
C TYR A 64 11.31 -0.05 -5.00
N ASN A 65 10.81 -1.28 -5.07
CA ASN A 65 9.40 -1.57 -5.01
C ASN A 65 9.03 -1.81 -3.54
N VAL A 66 8.16 -0.97 -2.98
CA VAL A 66 7.61 -1.12 -1.62
C VAL A 66 6.16 -1.55 -1.75
N SER A 67 5.89 -2.77 -1.28
CA SER A 67 4.55 -3.34 -1.20
C SER A 67 3.93 -2.95 0.13
N VAL A 68 2.79 -2.28 0.08
CA VAL A 68 2.03 -1.84 1.25
C VAL A 68 0.66 -2.47 1.21
N GLN A 69 0.34 -3.20 2.26
CA GLN A 69 -0.99 -3.70 2.50
C GLN A 69 -1.81 -2.62 3.19
N LEU A 70 -2.93 -2.25 2.57
CA LEU A 70 -3.90 -1.32 3.12
C LEU A 70 -5.25 -2.01 3.08
N ASN A 71 -5.77 -2.38 4.26
CA ASN A 71 -6.91 -3.28 4.38
C ASN A 71 -6.66 -4.60 3.61
N CYS A 72 -7.47 -4.86 2.58
CA CYS A 72 -7.40 -6.03 1.73
C CYS A 72 -6.57 -5.82 0.46
N ASP A 73 -6.13 -4.60 0.21
CA ASP A 73 -5.43 -4.26 -1.02
C ASP A 73 -3.92 -4.23 -0.79
N VAL A 74 -3.17 -4.70 -1.78
CA VAL A 74 -1.72 -4.53 -1.82
C VAL A 74 -1.36 -3.57 -2.93
N TYR A 75 -0.83 -2.42 -2.53
CA TYR A 75 -0.29 -1.39 -3.42
C TYR A 75 1.22 -1.56 -3.50
N VAL A 76 1.76 -1.56 -4.73
CA VAL A 76 3.20 -1.53 -4.96
C VAL A 76 3.59 -0.14 -5.39
N GLY A 77 4.27 0.58 -4.50
CA GLY A 77 4.89 1.87 -4.79
C GLY A 77 6.29 1.69 -5.33
N ARG A 78 6.70 2.52 -6.29
CA ARG A 78 8.09 2.65 -6.74
C ARG A 78 8.71 3.88 -6.12
N TYR A 79 9.79 3.67 -5.37
CA TYR A 79 10.64 4.70 -4.78
C TYR A 79 11.96 4.74 -5.53
N GLU A 80 12.38 5.94 -5.88
CA GLU A 80 13.58 6.22 -6.67
C GLU A 80 14.43 7.21 -5.89
N THR A 81 15.72 6.91 -5.74
CA THR A 81 16.67 7.71 -4.95
C THR A 81 18.05 7.65 -5.59
N GLU A 82 18.83 8.73 -5.44
CA GLU A 82 20.23 8.79 -5.89
C GLU A 82 21.20 8.09 -4.92
N LEU A 83 20.73 7.76 -3.72
CA LEU A 83 21.51 7.13 -2.66
C LEU A 83 21.05 5.68 -2.44
N ASP A 84 21.98 4.74 -2.29
CA ASP A 84 21.70 3.33 -1.92
C ASP A 84 21.35 3.17 -0.44
N ASP A 85 20.84 4.23 0.18
CA ASP A 85 20.47 4.26 1.57
C ASP A 85 18.95 4.36 1.64
N LEU A 86 18.32 3.18 1.63
CA LEU A 86 16.88 3.08 1.84
C LEU A 86 16.58 3.52 3.28
N PRO A 87 15.74 4.55 3.49
CA PRO A 87 15.37 4.97 4.84
C PRO A 87 14.93 3.77 5.68
N SER A 88 15.49 3.60 6.88
CA SER A 88 15.17 2.48 7.78
C SER A 88 13.66 2.37 8.09
N ALA A 89 12.96 3.50 8.01
CA ALA A 89 11.51 3.60 8.13
C ALA A 89 10.75 2.82 7.03
N LEU A 90 11.38 2.55 5.89
CA LEU A 90 10.86 1.70 4.81
C LEU A 90 11.34 0.26 5.01
N SER A 91 10.89 -0.38 6.07
CA SER A 91 11.20 -1.77 6.39
C SER A 91 9.94 -2.64 6.40
N ALA A 92 10.11 -3.92 6.06
CA ALA A 92 9.02 -4.89 6.12
C ALA A 92 8.46 -5.04 7.55
N ASN A 93 7.17 -5.34 7.64
CA ASN A 93 6.36 -5.44 8.86
C ASN A 93 6.16 -4.13 9.63
N SER A 94 6.59 -2.99 9.06
CA SER A 94 6.35 -1.67 9.67
C SER A 94 4.94 -1.18 9.39
N SER A 95 4.25 -0.78 10.45
CA SER A 95 2.93 -0.15 10.38
C SER A 95 3.09 1.35 10.15
N VAL A 96 2.55 1.87 9.06
CA VAL A 96 2.74 3.26 8.62
C VAL A 96 1.41 3.90 8.21
N PRO A 97 1.18 5.19 8.51
CA PRO A 97 0.09 5.94 7.91
C PRO A 97 0.29 6.08 6.40
N VAL A 98 -0.72 5.72 5.63
CA VAL A 98 -0.74 5.67 4.16
C VAL A 98 -1.83 6.57 3.63
N ARG A 99 -1.49 7.40 2.63
CA ARG A 99 -2.45 8.17 1.87
C ARG A 99 -2.32 7.85 0.38
N ILE A 100 -3.45 7.51 -0.25
CA ILE A 100 -3.50 7.12 -1.67
C ILE A 100 -4.23 8.20 -2.46
N GLU A 101 -3.52 8.86 -3.37
CA GLU A 101 -4.08 9.87 -4.26
C GLU A 101 -3.80 9.51 -5.72
N LYS A 102 -4.86 9.06 -6.42
CA LYS A 102 -4.79 8.64 -7.83
C LYS A 102 -3.74 7.55 -8.07
N ARG A 103 -2.55 7.94 -8.55
CA ARG A 103 -1.42 7.05 -8.89
C ARG A 103 -0.22 7.27 -7.95
N LEU A 104 -0.43 7.95 -6.83
CA LEU A 104 0.59 8.28 -5.85
C LEU A 104 0.21 7.65 -4.50
N MET A 105 1.22 7.10 -3.85
CA MET A 105 1.16 6.61 -2.48
C MET A 105 2.10 7.48 -1.64
N TYR A 106 1.59 7.96 -0.52
CA TYR A 106 2.34 8.71 0.47
C TYR A 106 2.42 7.87 1.75
N LEU A 107 3.63 7.70 2.27
CA LEU A 107 3.87 7.11 3.58
C LEU A 107 4.34 8.22 4.50
N ASP A 108 3.53 8.51 5.53
CA ASP A 108 3.79 9.62 6.44
C ASP A 108 4.56 9.11 7.67
N PHE A 109 5.72 9.69 7.93
CA PHE A 109 6.56 9.43 9.09
C PHE A 109 6.70 10.70 9.94
N PRO A 110 7.11 10.61 11.22
CA PRO A 110 7.40 11.79 12.01
C PRO A 110 8.48 12.66 11.34
N GLY A 111 8.07 13.84 10.84
CA GLY A 111 8.96 14.81 10.20
C GLY A 111 9.34 14.52 8.74
N ASN A 112 8.80 13.47 8.12
CA ASN A 112 9.09 13.16 6.71
C ASN A 112 7.90 12.47 6.02
N THR A 113 7.72 12.70 4.72
CA THR A 113 6.72 11.98 3.91
C THR A 113 7.41 11.39 2.69
N VAL A 114 7.33 10.07 2.55
CA VAL A 114 7.85 9.38 1.37
C VAL A 114 6.74 9.31 0.32
N LYS A 115 7.01 9.90 -0.85
CA LYS A 115 6.11 9.88 -2.00
C LYS A 115 6.56 8.83 -3.01
N MET A 116 5.63 8.00 -3.48
CA MET A 116 5.90 6.90 -4.38
C MET A 116 4.86 6.83 -5.50
N ARG A 117 5.27 6.40 -6.70
CA ARG A 117 4.32 6.13 -7.79
C ARG A 117 3.79 4.71 -7.64
N ILE A 118 2.47 4.55 -7.66
CA ILE A 118 1.84 3.23 -7.67
C ILE A 118 2.08 2.61 -9.04
N VAL A 119 2.83 1.50 -9.08
CA VAL A 119 3.14 0.75 -10.31
C VAL A 119 2.32 -0.52 -10.44
N ARG A 120 1.79 -1.03 -9.32
CA ARG A 120 0.88 -2.18 -9.31
C ARG A 120 -0.10 -2.04 -8.16
N HIS A 121 -1.32 -2.52 -8.38
CA HIS A 121 -2.36 -2.66 -7.37
C HIS A 121 -2.97 -4.05 -7.51
N LYS A 122 -3.08 -4.78 -6.41
CA LYS A 122 -3.74 -6.10 -6.36
C LYS A 122 -4.73 -6.09 -5.19
N VAL A 123 -5.99 -6.32 -5.50
CA VAL A 123 -7.02 -6.61 -4.50
C VAL A 123 -6.80 -8.05 -4.01
N SER A 124 -6.70 -8.26 -2.70
CA SER A 124 -6.66 -9.62 -2.14
C SER A 124 -7.99 -10.31 -2.43
N GLN A 125 -7.96 -11.58 -2.85
CA GLN A 125 -9.18 -12.30 -3.19
C GLN A 125 -10.07 -12.41 -1.93
N GLN A 126 -11.37 -12.11 -2.13
CA GLN A 126 -12.40 -11.88 -1.11
C GLN A 126 -12.36 -12.80 0.13
N GLY A 127 -11.94 -14.06 0.01
CA GLY A 127 -12.04 -15.04 1.09
C GLY A 127 -11.09 -14.86 2.28
N THR A 128 -9.98 -14.14 2.15
CA THR A 128 -8.97 -14.05 3.23
C THR A 128 -9.12 -12.80 4.10
N CYS A 129 -9.79 -11.76 3.60
CA CYS A 129 -9.88 -10.48 4.31
C CYS A 129 -11.07 -10.42 5.27
N ASP A 130 -12.17 -11.09 4.94
CA ASP A 130 -13.38 -11.12 5.76
C ASP A 130 -13.16 -11.86 7.11
N GLN A 131 -12.20 -12.78 7.17
CA GLN A 131 -11.91 -13.54 8.40
C GLN A 131 -11.06 -12.77 9.41
N ALA A 132 -10.21 -11.84 8.97
CA ALA A 132 -9.41 -11.01 9.88
C ALA A 132 -10.26 -9.94 10.60
N ALA A 133 -11.33 -9.47 9.96
CA ALA A 133 -12.27 -8.51 10.55
C ALA A 133 -13.27 -9.16 11.52
N SER A 134 -13.45 -10.49 11.45
CA SER A 134 -14.44 -11.23 12.24
C SER A 134 -13.87 -11.90 13.50
N ALA A 135 -12.57 -11.74 13.78
CA ALA A 135 -11.87 -12.37 14.90
C ALA A 135 -11.72 -11.46 16.14
N LYS A 136 -12.58 -10.46 16.31
CA LYS A 136 -12.56 -9.57 17.48
C LYS A 136 -13.91 -9.54 18.20
#